data_AF-A0AAD3RJS6-F1
#
_entry.id   AF-A0AAD3RJS6-F1
#
_cell.length_a   1.000
_cell.length_b   1.000
_cell.length_c   1.000
_cell.angle_alpha   90.00
_cell.angle_beta   90.00
_cell.angle_gamma   90.00
#
_symmetry.space_group_name_H-M   'P 1'
#
loop_
_entity.id
_entity.type
_entity.pdbx_description
1 polymer ?
#
loop_
_entity_poly.entity_id
_entity_poly.type
_entity_poly.pdbx_seq_one_letter_code
_entity_poly.pdbx_strand_id
1 'polypeptide(L)'
;MFLTRSEYDRGVNTFSPEGRLFQVEYAIEAIKLGSTAIGIQTSEGVCLAVEKRITSPLMEPNSIEKIVEIDSHIGCAMVSDS
;
A
#
# COMPACT_ATOMS: atom_id res chain seq x y z
N MET A 1 -9.81 -1.57 -15.53
CA MET A 1 -10.81 -2.61 -15.22
C MET A 1 -10.41 -3.88 -15.96
N PHE A 2 -9.86 -4.87 -15.28
CA PHE A 2 -9.49 -6.16 -15.88
C PHE A 2 -10.77 -6.90 -16.27
N LEU A 3 -11.18 -6.79 -17.53
CA LEU A 3 -12.39 -7.43 -18.07
C LEU A 3 -12.13 -8.79 -18.72
N THR A 4 -10.93 -9.35 -18.60
CA THR A 4 -10.63 -10.71 -19.07
C THR A 4 -10.63 -11.65 -17.89
N ARG A 5 -11.76 -12.34 -17.66
CA ARG A 5 -11.86 -13.47 -16.72
C ARG A 5 -10.81 -14.51 -17.12
N SER A 6 -9.68 -14.55 -16.40
CA SER A 6 -8.64 -15.55 -16.60
C SER A 6 -9.01 -16.77 -15.77
N GLU A 7 -9.05 -17.98 -16.36
CA GLU A 7 -9.42 -19.19 -15.61
C GLU A 7 -8.48 -19.48 -14.42
N TYR A 8 -7.33 -18.81 -14.38
CA TYR A 8 -6.27 -19.00 -13.41
C TYR A 8 -6.34 -18.05 -12.21
N ASP A 9 -7.30 -17.12 -12.14
CA ASP A 9 -7.46 -16.23 -10.98
C ASP A 9 -8.42 -16.76 -9.89
N ARG A 10 -9.09 -17.89 -10.15
CA ARG A 10 -10.08 -18.49 -9.24
C ARG A 10 -9.47 -19.09 -7.97
N GLY A 11 -8.25 -19.62 -8.06
CA GLY A 11 -7.54 -20.17 -6.92
C GLY A 11 -6.60 -19.14 -6.33
N VAL A 12 -6.51 -19.06 -5.00
CA VAL A 12 -5.65 -18.09 -4.31
C VAL A 12 -4.16 -18.29 -4.60
N ASN A 13 -3.77 -19.53 -4.93
CA ASN A 13 -2.38 -19.94 -5.17
C ASN A 13 -2.18 -20.57 -6.57
N THR A 14 -3.07 -20.29 -7.53
CA THR A 14 -2.99 -20.84 -8.89
C THR A 14 -2.08 -19.98 -9.75
N PHE A 15 -1.08 -20.61 -10.36
CA PHE A 15 -0.21 -19.96 -11.35
C PHE A 15 -0.90 -19.89 -12.71
N SER A 16 -0.76 -18.76 -13.40
CA SER A 16 -1.13 -18.62 -14.81
C SER A 16 -0.18 -19.42 -15.72
N PRO A 17 -0.53 -19.67 -17.00
CA PRO A 17 0.37 -20.29 -17.97
C PRO A 17 1.71 -19.56 -18.13
N GLU A 18 1.74 -18.26 -17.85
CA GLU A 18 2.92 -17.41 -17.87
C GLU A 18 3.71 -17.45 -16.54
N GLY A 19 3.30 -18.27 -15.58
CA GLY A 19 3.96 -18.43 -14.28
C GLY A 19 3.66 -17.31 -13.28
N ARG A 20 2.55 -16.58 -13.46
CA ARG A 20 2.19 -15.42 -12.63
C ARG A 20 1.13 -15.78 -11.59
N LEU A 21 1.20 -15.16 -10.42
CA LEU A 21 0.14 -15.21 -9.41
C LEU A 21 -0.70 -13.93 -9.50
N PHE A 22 -1.87 -14.02 -10.13
CA PHE A 22 -2.72 -12.83 -10.33
C PHE A 22 -3.15 -12.17 -9.01
N GLN A 23 -3.26 -12.93 -7.91
CA GLN A 23 -3.57 -12.36 -6.60
C GLN A 23 -2.49 -11.36 -6.11
N VAL A 24 -1.22 -11.62 -6.40
CA VAL A 24 -0.12 -10.68 -6.07
C VAL A 24 -0.22 -9.41 -6.90
N GLU A 25 -0.61 -9.54 -8.16
CA GLU A 25 -0.78 -8.39 -9.05
C GLU A 25 -1.98 -7.53 -8.65
N TYR A 26 -3.09 -8.17 -8.28
CA TYR A 26 -4.25 -7.48 -7.75
C TYR A 26 -3.89 -6.69 -6.49
N ALA A 27 -3.06 -7.26 -5.60
CA ALA A 27 -2.56 -6.53 -4.44
C ALA A 27 -1.72 -5.31 -4.84
N ILE A 28 -0.82 -5.44 -5.82
CA ILE A 28 -0.01 -4.31 -6.34
C ILE A 28 -0.91 -3.22 -6.95
N GLU A 29 -1.94 -3.59 -7.70
CA GLU A 29 -2.89 -2.62 -8.26
C GLU A 29 -3.71 -1.92 -7.16
N ALA A 30 -4.06 -2.62 -6.08
CA ALA A 30 -4.74 -2.00 -4.94
C ALA A 30 -3.86 -0.94 -4.25
N ILE A 31 -2.54 -1.14 -4.18
CA ILE A 31 -1.61 -0.14 -3.62
C ILE A 31 -1.66 1.19 -4.40
N LYS A 32 -1.94 1.16 -5.71
CA LYS A 32 -2.02 2.38 -6.53
C LYS A 32 -3.21 3.28 -6.17
N LEU A 33 -4.22 2.75 -5.50
CA LEU A 33 -5.39 3.51 -5.04
C LEU A 33 -5.15 4.21 -3.69
N GLY A 34 -4.19 3.70 -2.92
CA GLY A 34 -3.86 4.22 -1.59
C GLY A 34 -3.31 5.65 -1.58
N SER A 35 -3.25 6.24 -0.39
CA SER A 35 -2.64 7.55 -0.17
C SER A 35 -1.14 7.54 -0.49
N THR A 36 -0.62 8.66 -1.00
CA THR A 36 0.78 8.75 -1.41
C THR A 36 1.71 8.66 -0.20
N ALA A 37 2.74 7.81 -0.29
CA ALA A 37 3.86 7.76 0.65
C ALA A 37 5.17 7.97 -0.09
N ILE A 38 6.09 8.74 0.51
CA ILE A 38 7.42 9.05 -0.03
C ILE A 38 8.46 8.75 1.06
N GLY A 39 9.50 8.01 0.69
CA GLY A 39 10.69 7.81 1.51
C GLY A 39 11.91 8.40 0.83
N ILE A 40 12.70 9.17 1.58
CA ILE A 40 13.97 9.74 1.11
C ILE A 40 15.08 9.25 2.02
N GLN A 41 16.08 8.59 1.46
CA GLN A 41 17.30 8.20 2.16
C GLN A 41 18.44 9.17 1.80
N THR A 42 19.17 9.62 2.81
CA THR A 42 20.40 10.41 2.66
C THR A 42 21.55 9.73 3.42
N SER A 43 22.75 10.31 3.37
CA SER A 43 23.88 9.89 4.19
C SER A 43 23.69 10.19 5.68
N GLU A 44 22.76 11.08 6.03
CA GLU A 44 22.53 11.54 7.40
C GLU A 44 21.30 10.86 8.05
N GLY A 45 20.45 10.21 7.26
CA GLY A 45 19.28 9.51 7.79
C GLY A 45 18.22 9.21 6.73
N VAL A 46 17.01 8.93 7.20
CA VAL A 46 15.84 8.61 6.38
C VAL A 46 14.67 9.50 6.79
N CYS A 47 13.95 10.03 5.80
CA CYS A 47 12.69 10.73 6.00
C CYS A 47 11.54 9.93 5.37
N LEU A 48 10.48 9.73 6.13
CA LEU A 48 9.23 9.13 5.67
C LEU A 48 8.13 10.19 5.73
N ALA A 49 7.42 10.39 4.62
CA ALA A 49 6.30 11.32 4.52
C ALA A 49 5.09 10.61 3.91
N VAL A 50 3.91 10.79 4.50
CA VAL A 50 2.67 10.17 4.01
C VAL A 50 1.55 11.21 3.97
N GLU A 51 0.79 11.20 2.88
CA GLU A 51 -0.43 11.98 2.72
C GLU A 51 -1.54 11.45 3.65
N LYS A 52 -1.99 12.27 4.61
CA LYS A 52 -3.22 11.99 5.36
C LYS A 52 -4.42 12.58 4.62
N ARG A 53 -5.22 11.73 3.99
CA ARG A 53 -6.47 12.16 3.32
C ARG A 53 -7.58 12.36 4.35
N ILE A 54 -7.89 13.62 4.65
CA ILE A 54 -9.04 13.98 5.50
C ILE A 54 -10.23 14.23 4.58
N THR A 55 -11.15 13.26 4.51
CA THR A 55 -12.30 13.31 3.58
C THR A 55 -13.50 14.09 4.12
N SER A 56 -13.52 14.40 5.42
CA SER A 56 -14.60 15.11 6.09
C SER A 56 -14.07 15.98 7.22
N PRO A 57 -14.64 17.19 7.44
CA PRO A 57 -14.29 18.03 8.59
C PRO A 57 -14.68 17.42 9.95
N LEU A 58 -15.46 16.34 9.97
CA LEU A 58 -15.83 15.62 11.19
C LEU A 58 -14.80 14.56 11.61
N MET A 59 -13.78 14.33 10.78
CA MET A 59 -12.76 13.31 11.00
C MET A 59 -11.65 13.87 11.88
N GLU A 60 -11.31 13.17 12.97
CA GLU A 60 -10.20 13.55 13.84
C GLU A 60 -8.85 13.22 13.19
N PRO A 61 -8.05 14.21 12.73
CA PRO A 61 -6.86 13.94 11.93
C PRO A 61 -5.78 13.13 12.66
N ASN A 62 -5.74 13.24 13.99
CA ASN A 62 -4.75 12.55 14.82
C ASN A 62 -5.08 11.07 15.01
N SER A 63 -6.32 10.64 14.74
CA SER A 63 -6.71 9.23 14.77
C SER A 63 -6.19 8.43 13.57
N ILE A 64 -5.75 9.11 12.50
CA ILE A 64 -5.23 8.47 11.30
C ILE A 64 -3.71 8.34 11.45
N GLU A 65 -3.24 7.13 11.72
CA GLU A 65 -1.81 6.79 11.74
C GLU A 65 -1.42 6.11 10.44
N LYS A 66 -0.42 6.67 9.75
CA LYS A 66 0.17 6.08 8.53
C LYS A 66 1.69 5.88 8.61
N ILE A 67 2.31 6.42 9.65
CA ILE A 67 3.69 6.16 10.02
C ILE A 67 3.64 5.53 11.40
N VAL A 68 4.22 4.35 11.53
CA VAL A 68 4.22 3.56 12.76
C VAL A 68 5.66 3.30 13.20
N GLU A 69 5.89 3.39 14.51
CA GLU A 69 7.14 2.96 15.13
C GLU A 69 7.13 1.44 15.25
N ILE A 70 8.15 0.79 14.70
CA ILE A 70 8.36 -0.65 14.86
C ILE A 70 9.34 -0.92 16.00
N ASP A 71 10.40 -0.10 16.07
CA ASP A 71 11.36 -0.05 17.17
C ASP A 71 11.97 1.37 17.24
N SER A 72 12.68 1.67 18.33
CA SER A 72 13.40 2.93 18.56
C SER A 72 14.28 3.43 17.39
N HIS A 73 14.72 2.54 16.49
CA HIS A 73 15.53 2.86 15.32
C HIS A 73 14.88 2.46 13.98
N ILE A 74 13.61 2.03 13.99
CA ILE A 74 12.88 1.55 12.81
C ILE A 74 11.48 2.15 12.77
N GLY A 75 11.23 2.98 11.76
CA GLY A 75 9.89 3.44 11.39
C GLY A 75 9.39 2.79 10.11
N CYS A 76 8.07 2.66 9.98
CA CYS A 76 7.42 2.13 8.77
C CYS A 76 6.33 3.09 8.29
N ALA A 77 6.28 3.34 6.99
CA ALA A 77 5.20 4.08 6.34
C ALA A 77 4.28 3.11 5.60
N MET A 78 2.98 3.27 5.79
CA MET A 78 1.96 2.39 5.24
C MET A 78 1.16 3.12 4.16
N VAL A 79 0.98 2.45 3.01
CA VAL A 79 0.04 2.88 1.97
C VAL A 79 -1.26 2.11 2.16
N SER A 80 -2.35 2.85 2.40
CA SER A 80 -3.70 2.33 2.60
C SER A 80 -4.73 3.18 1.85
N ASP A 81 -5.85 2.57 1.51
CA ASP A 81 -7.02 3.24 0.90
C ASP A 81 -7.90 3.97 1.94
N SER A 82 -7.72 3.67 3.23
CA SER A 82 -8.36 4.36 4.36
C SER A 82 -7.55 5.53 4.88
#